data_AF-A0A960U366-F1
#
_entry.id   AF-A0A960U366-F1
#
_cell.length_a   1.000
_cell.length_b   1.000
_cell.length_c   1.000
_cell.angle_alpha   90.00
_cell.angle_beta   90.00
_cell.angle_gamma   90.00
#
_symmetry.space_group_name_H-M   'P 1'
#
loop_
_entity.id
_entity.type
_entity.pdbx_description
1 polymer ?
#
loop_
_entity_poly.entity_id
_entity_poly.type
_entity_poly.pdbx_seq_one_letter_code
_entity_poly.pdbx_strand_id
1 'polypeptide(L)'
;MPLSILTEEEEGDGEEFVPVFQTSAIYQINLIKNYLELREVKYLVTGEELMSLIGGAIPLEDAFVTLYIQKKNIALFQNFLDKGMEQA
;
A
#
# COMPACT_ATOMS: atom_id res chain seq x y z
N MET A 1 33.20 -23.30 6.37
CA MET A 1 31.99 -23.11 7.20
C MET A 1 31.02 -22.27 6.39
N PRO A 2 29.86 -22.77 5.96
CA PRO A 2 28.88 -21.92 5.31
C PRO A 2 28.16 -21.09 6.38
N LEU A 3 28.00 -19.80 6.10
CA LEU A 3 27.21 -18.87 6.92
C LEU A 3 25.77 -19.37 6.97
N SER A 4 25.31 -19.73 8.16
CA SER A 4 23.89 -19.86 8.46
C SER A 4 23.28 -18.48 8.25
N ILE A 5 22.68 -18.27 7.07
CA ILE A 5 21.73 -17.19 6.86
C ILE A 5 20.61 -17.49 7.84
N LEU A 6 20.59 -16.73 8.93
CA LEU A 6 19.42 -16.58 9.76
C LEU A 6 18.36 -15.98 8.82
N THR A 7 17.58 -16.82 8.16
CA THR A 7 16.23 -16.45 7.81
C THR A 7 15.57 -16.21 9.15
N GLU A 8 15.58 -14.94 9.57
CA GLU A 8 14.60 -14.40 10.48
C GLU A 8 13.24 -14.61 9.80
N GLU A 9 12.72 -15.82 9.91
CA GLU A 9 11.29 -16.06 9.86
C GLU A 9 10.75 -15.31 11.08
N GLU A 10 10.55 -14.00 10.93
CA GLU A 10 9.64 -13.29 11.81
C GLU A 10 8.30 -14.00 11.68
N GLU A 11 7.98 -14.79 12.70
CA GLU A 11 6.66 -15.35 13.01
C GLU A 11 5.65 -14.20 13.28
N GLY A 12 5.49 -13.29 12.33
CA GLY A 12 4.57 -12.18 12.39
C GLY A 12 3.28 -12.53 11.68
N ASP A 13 2.36 -13.21 12.37
CA ASP A 13 0.92 -13.23 12.06
C ASP A 13 0.63 -13.26 10.54
N GLY A 14 0.93 -14.42 9.92
CA GLY A 14 1.03 -14.65 8.47
C GLY A 14 -0.25 -14.44 7.66
N GLU A 15 -0.76 -13.22 7.66
CA GLU A 15 -1.84 -12.80 6.80
C GLU A 15 -1.30 -12.26 5.48
N GLU A 16 -1.77 -12.89 4.40
CA GLU A 16 -1.51 -12.50 3.03
C GLU A 16 -1.85 -11.02 2.80
N PHE A 17 -0.86 -10.26 2.32
CA PHE A 17 -1.07 -8.92 1.80
C PHE A 17 -1.70 -9.02 0.43
N VAL A 18 -2.85 -8.38 0.25
CA VAL A 18 -3.57 -8.36 -1.03
C VAL A 18 -3.65 -6.93 -1.57
N PRO A 19 -3.60 -6.74 -2.89
CA PRO A 19 -3.78 -5.43 -3.49
C PRO A 19 -5.23 -4.99 -3.30
N VAL A 20 -5.44 -3.77 -2.80
CA VAL A 20 -6.79 -3.24 -2.51
C VAL A 20 -7.10 -1.91 -3.17
N PHE A 21 -6.07 -1.17 -3.59
CA PHE A 21 -6.25 0.14 -4.22
C PHE A 21 -5.09 0.44 -5.16
N GLN A 22 -5.40 1.08 -6.27
CA GLN A 22 -4.42 1.55 -7.24
C GLN A 22 -4.77 2.96 -7.67
N THR A 23 -3.78 3.84 -7.74
CA THR A 23 -3.98 5.23 -8.15
C THR A 23 -2.74 5.80 -8.81
N SER A 24 -2.93 6.75 -9.72
CA SER A 24 -1.84 7.60 -10.23
C SER A 24 -1.68 8.89 -9.41
N ALA A 25 -2.56 9.12 -8.42
CA ALA A 25 -2.60 10.34 -7.63
C ALA A 25 -1.89 10.17 -6.27
N ILE A 26 -0.70 10.76 -6.14
CA ILE A 26 0.13 10.71 -4.91
C ILE A 26 -0.61 11.24 -3.66
N TYR A 27 -1.46 12.26 -3.82
CA TYR A 27 -2.19 12.81 -2.67
C TYR A 27 -3.20 11.79 -2.09
N GLN A 28 -3.80 10.95 -2.94
CA GLN A 28 -4.76 9.93 -2.51
C GLN A 28 -4.05 8.85 -1.70
N ILE A 29 -2.89 8.37 -2.16
CA ILE A 29 -2.15 7.35 -1.42
C ILE A 29 -1.67 7.88 -0.06
N ASN A 30 -1.21 9.13 0.02
CA ASN A 30 -0.79 9.73 1.29
C ASN A 30 -1.94 9.84 2.30
N LEU A 31 -3.14 10.21 1.85
CA LEU A 31 -4.31 10.29 2.70
C LEU A 31 -4.72 8.90 3.23
N ILE A 32 -4.65 7.88 2.38
CA ILE A 32 -4.93 6.49 2.76
C ILE A 32 -3.88 5.97 3.76
N LYS A 33 -2.59 6.19 3.51
CA LYS A 33 -1.49 5.78 4.41
C LYS A 33 -1.69 6.36 5.80
N ASN A 34 -1.96 7.66 5.90
CA ASN A 34 -2.23 8.32 7.18
C ASN A 34 -3.45 7.68 7.90
N TYR A 35 -4.53 7.39 7.17
CA TYR A 35 -5.71 6.73 7.74
C TYR A 35 -5.38 5.34 8.33
N LEU A 36 -4.54 4.57 7.65
CA LEU A 36 -4.12 3.23 8.07
C LEU A 36 -3.15 3.29 9.26
N GLU A 37 -2.21 4.24 9.25
CA GLU A 37 -1.28 4.49 10.37
C GLU A 37 -2.00 4.84 11.66
N LEU A 38 -3.01 5.72 11.59
CA LEU A 38 -3.85 6.08 12.74
C LEU A 38 -4.61 4.90 13.36
N ARG A 39 -4.73 3.78 12.63
CA ARG A 39 -5.42 2.55 13.07
C ARG A 39 -4.46 1.38 13.27
N GLU A 40 -3.16 1.63 13.21
CA GLU A 40 -2.12 0.61 13.36
C GLU A 40 -2.30 -0.56 12.36
N VAL A 41 -2.86 -0.28 11.18
CA VAL A 41 -3.05 -1.28 10.13
C VAL A 41 -1.76 -1.41 9.34
N LYS A 42 -1.19 -2.62 9.31
CA LYS A 42 -0.02 -2.91 8.47
C LYS A 42 -0.38 -2.82 6.99
N TYR A 43 0.46 -2.15 6.21
CA TYR A 43 0.28 -1.96 4.78
C TYR A 43 1.63 -2.01 4.04
N LEU A 44 1.58 -2.31 2.74
CA LEU A 44 2.71 -2.21 1.82
C LEU A 44 2.31 -1.36 0.63
N VAL A 45 3.25 -0.61 0.08
CA VAL A 45 3.02 0.24 -1.09
C VAL A 45 4.12 -0.01 -2.11
N THR A 46 3.74 -0.15 -3.37
CA THR A 46 4.68 -0.32 -4.49
C THR A 46 4.44 0.74 -5.55
N GLY A 47 5.49 1.19 -6.22
CA GLY A 47 5.40 2.14 -7.33
C GLY A 47 5.49 3.61 -6.93
N GLU A 48 5.67 3.93 -5.64
CA GLU A 48 5.87 5.32 -5.18
C GLU A 48 7.14 5.91 -5.79
N GLU A 49 8.24 5.14 -5.86
CA GLU A 49 9.47 5.57 -6.54
C GLU A 49 9.26 5.87 -8.03
N LEU A 50 8.38 5.14 -8.73
CA LEU A 50 8.13 5.36 -10.16
C LEU A 50 7.44 6.71 -10.42
N MET A 51 6.67 7.21 -9.45
CA MET A 51 6.04 8.53 -9.54
C MET A 51 7.06 9.66 -9.65
N SER A 52 8.24 9.52 -9.05
CA SER A 52 9.31 10.53 -9.14
C SER A 52 9.94 10.62 -10.53
N LEU A 53 9.75 9.58 -11.36
CA LEU A 53 10.32 9.47 -12.71
C LEU A 53 9.35 9.93 -13.81
N ILE A 54 8.15 10.36 -13.44
CA ILE A 54 7.13 10.89 -14.36
C ILE A 54 7.70 12.10 -15.11
N GLY A 55 7.56 12.11 -16.44
CA GLY A 55 8.02 13.18 -17.31
C GLY A 55 9.52 13.17 -17.60
N GLY A 56 10.29 12.29 -16.93
CA GLY A 56 11.71 12.04 -17.21
C GLY A 56 11.95 10.72 -17.95
N ALA A 57 11.41 9.62 -17.41
CA ALA A 57 11.70 8.26 -17.92
C ALA A 57 10.45 7.38 -18.08
N ILE A 58 9.30 7.78 -17.53
CA ILE A 58 8.06 6.98 -17.56
C ILE A 58 6.89 7.90 -17.97
N PRO A 59 6.02 7.46 -18.90
CA PRO A 59 4.75 8.13 -19.18
C PRO A 59 3.88 8.22 -17.92
N LEU A 60 3.16 9.34 -17.74
CA LEU A 60 2.26 9.55 -16.60
C LEU A 60 1.20 8.43 -16.51
N GLU A 61 0.78 7.92 -17.65
CA GLU A 61 -0.20 6.85 -17.80
C GLU A 61 0.30 5.46 -17.40
N ASP A 62 1.61 5.28 -17.19
CA ASP A 62 2.21 4.03 -16.73
C ASP A 62 2.65 4.11 -15.25
N ALA A 63 2.63 5.31 -14.66
CA ALA A 63 2.99 5.51 -13.27
C ALA A 63 1.75 5.32 -12.38
N PHE A 64 1.70 4.18 -11.69
CA PHE A 64 0.69 3.89 -10.68
C PHE A 64 1.33 3.42 -9.37
N VAL A 65 0.66 3.76 -8.28
CA VAL A 65 0.94 3.24 -6.95
C VAL A 65 -0.12 2.22 -6.61
N THR A 66 0.32 1.06 -6.13
CA THR A 66 -0.57 0.00 -5.64
C THR A 66 -0.40 -0.16 -4.14
N LEU A 67 -1.51 -0.13 -3.42
CA LEU A 67 -1.60 -0.36 -1.98
C LEU A 67 -1.99 -1.81 -1.71
N TYR A 68 -1.27 -2.42 -0.78
CA TYR A 68 -1.55 -3.74 -0.25
C TYR A 68 -1.80 -3.66 1.25
N ILE A 69 -2.76 -4.43 1.75
CA ILE A 69 -3.05 -4.56 3.18
C ILE A 69 -3.26 -6.03 3.53
N GLN A 70 -3.14 -6.36 4.80
CA GLN A 70 -3.49 -7.70 5.28
C GLN A 70 -4.98 -7.99 5.02
N LYS A 71 -5.27 -9.21 4.58
CA LYS A 71 -6.63 -9.65 4.18
C LYS A 71 -7.71 -9.39 5.24
N LYS A 72 -7.42 -9.48 6.55
CA LYS A 72 -8.40 -9.15 7.61
C LYS A 72 -8.91 -7.72 7.56
N ASN A 73 -8.11 -6.79 7.02
CA ASN A 73 -8.39 -5.36 7.05
C ASN A 73 -9.15 -4.86 5.81
N ILE A 74 -9.48 -5.73 4.85
CA ILE A 74 -10.21 -5.35 3.63
C ILE A 74 -11.54 -4.69 3.95
N ALA A 75 -12.32 -5.25 4.88
CA ALA A 75 -13.63 -4.70 5.23
C ALA A 75 -13.52 -3.30 5.87
N LEU A 76 -12.48 -3.08 6.68
CA LEU A 76 -12.18 -1.76 7.26
C LEU A 76 -11.82 -0.76 6.16
N PHE A 77 -10.99 -1.18 5.21
CA PHE A 77 -10.58 -0.33 4.09
C PHE A 77 -11.74 0.00 3.14
N GLN A 78 -12.62 -0.95 2.83
CA GLN A 78 -13.83 -0.70 2.04
C GLN A 78 -14.74 0.33 2.72
N ASN A 79 -14.97 0.19 4.02
CA ASN A 79 -15.76 1.15 4.80
C ASN A 79 -15.18 2.57 4.76
N PHE A 80 -13.85 2.69 4.76
CA PHE A 80 -13.17 3.96 4.58
C PHE A 80 -13.44 4.57 3.19
N LEU A 81 -13.30 3.78 2.13
CA LEU A 81 -13.56 4.25 0.77
C LEU A 81 -15.01 4.70 0.60
N ASP A 82 -15.96 3.89 1.08
CA ASP A 82 -17.39 4.19 0.97
C ASP A 82 -17.75 5.49 1.68
N LYS A 83 -17.28 5.68 2.92
CA LYS A 83 -17.53 6.90 3.70
C LYS A 83 -16.75 8.11 3.22
N GLY A 84 -15.55 7.89 2.68
CA GLY A 84 -14.71 8.95 2.13
C GLY A 84 -15.24 9.52 0.82
N MET A 85 -15.92 8.70 0.01
CA MET A 85 -16.51 9.11 -1.27
C MET A 85 -17.91 9.72 -1.15
N GLU A 86 -18.65 9.51 -0.06
CA GLU A 86 -19.92 10.19 0.20
C GLU A 86 -19.78 11.68 0.58
N GLN A 87 -18.57 12.14 0.92
CA GLN A 87 -18.30 13.53 1.33
C GLN A 87 -17.53 14.36 0.28
N ALA A 88 -17.38 13.86 -0.95
CA ALA A 88 -16.69 14.52 -2.05
C ALA A 88 -17.67 15.07 -3.11
#